data_AF-A0AAU5W4R4-F1
#
_entry.id   AF-A0AAU5W4R4-F1
#
_cell.length_a   1.000
_cell.length_b   1.000
_cell.length_c   1.000
_cell.angle_alpha   90.00
_cell.angle_beta   90.00
_cell.angle_gamma   90.00
#
_symmetry.space_group_name_H-M   'P 1'
#
loop_
_entity.id
_entity.type
_entity.pdbx_description
1 polymer ?
#
loop_
_entity_poly.entity_id
_entity_poly.type
_entity_poly.pdbx_seq_one_letter_code
_entity_poly.pdbx_strand_id
1 'polypeptide(L)' 'MNMPLVDANSDVHRATESDEEQILNELYGPADPDGIYRGEGA' A
#
# COMPACT_ATOMS: atom_id res chain seq x y z
N MET A 1 -32.47 -9.73 -14.51
CA MET A 1 -31.10 -9.16 -14.46
C MET A 1 -30.39 -9.85 -13.31
N ASN A 2 -29.38 -10.68 -13.59
CA ASN A 2 -28.64 -11.43 -12.59
C ASN A 2 -27.37 -10.63 -12.27
N MET A 3 -27.28 -10.03 -11.08
CA MET A 3 -26.04 -9.41 -10.61
C MET A 3 -25.08 -10.53 -10.23
N PRO A 4 -23.82 -10.53 -10.71
CA PRO A 4 -22.87 -11.54 -10.31
C PRO A 4 -22.69 -11.45 -8.79
N LEU A 5 -22.74 -12.61 -8.14
CA LEU A 5 -22.52 -12.77 -6.70
C LEU A 5 -21.21 -12.07 -6.34
N VAL A 6 -21.29 -10.87 -5.78
CA VAL A 6 -20.14 -10.21 -5.16
C VAL A 6 -19.79 -11.07 -3.96
N ASP A 7 -18.68 -11.78 -4.05
CA ASP A 7 -18.16 -12.58 -2.94
C ASP A 7 -17.92 -11.64 -1.76
N ALA A 8 -18.84 -11.66 -0.80
CA ALA A 8 -18.88 -10.74 0.33
C ALA A 8 -18.03 -11.24 1.50
N ASN A 9 -16.91 -11.92 1.24
CA ASN A 9 -15.92 -12.24 2.26
C ASN A 9 -15.26 -10.93 2.73
N SER A 10 -15.98 -10.16 3.56
CA SER A 10 -15.52 -8.88 4.10
C SER A 10 -14.25 -9.02 4.95
N ASP A 11 -13.92 -10.25 5.35
CA ASP A 11 -12.71 -10.60 6.10
C ASP A 11 -11.45 -10.70 5.23
N VAL A 12 -11.58 -10.81 3.90
CA VAL A 12 -10.42 -10.73 2.97
C VAL A 12 -10.01 -9.29 2.64
N HIS A 13 -10.88 -8.31 2.92
CA HIS A 13 -10.57 -6.87 2.81
C HIS A 13 -10.10 -6.28 4.13
N ARG A 14 -9.48 -7.09 4.98
CA ARG A 14 -8.70 -6.58 6.10
C ARG A 14 -7.33 -6.19 5.56
N ALA A 15 -6.94 -4.93 5.75
CA ALA A 15 -5.56 -4.51 5.53
C ALA A 15 -4.65 -5.35 6.45
N THR A 16 -4.05 -6.41 5.92
CA THR A 16 -3.04 -7.23 6.60
C THR A 16 -1.63 -6.75 6.30
N GLU A 17 -1.49 -5.86 5.32
CA GLU A 17 -0.24 -5.30 4.87
C GLU A 17 0.05 -4.01 5.65
N SER A 18 1.32 -3.81 6.02
CA SER A 18 1.77 -2.53 6.56
C SER A 18 1.48 -1.42 5.55
N ASP A 19 1.23 -0.22 6.06
CA ASP A 19 0.97 0.94 5.22
C ASP A 19 2.12 1.13 4.21
N GLU A 20 1.76 1.38 2.95
CA GLU A 20 2.73 1.50 1.86
C GLU A 20 3.76 2.60 2.16
N GLU A 21 3.34 3.73 2.72
CA GLU A 21 4.25 4.82 3.09
C GLU A 21 5.23 4.40 4.18
N GLN A 22 4.78 3.58 5.14
CA GLN A 22 5.64 3.05 6.21
C GLN A 22 6.73 2.14 5.62
N ILE A 23 6.35 1.22 4.73
CA ILE A 23 7.29 0.29 4.09
C ILE A 23 8.30 1.07 3.23
N LEU A 24 7.81 2.02 2.42
CA LEU A 24 8.66 2.84 1.57
C LEU A 24 9.64 3.67 2.39
N ASN A 25 9.21 4.23 3.53
CA ASN A 25 10.09 4.99 4.41
C ASN A 25 11.18 4.11 5.06
N GLU A 26 10.83 2.89 5.47
CA GLU A 26 11.79 1.95 6.07
C GLU A 26 12.86 1.49 5.04
N LEU A 27 12.45 1.25 3.79
CA LEU A 27 13.35 0.75 2.75
C LEU A 27 14.21 1.85 2.12
N TYR A 28 13.65 3.05 1.93
CA TYR A 28 14.25 4.09 1.10
C TYR A 28 14.49 5.41 1.83
N GLY A 29 14.10 5.51 3.10
CA GLY A 29 14.12 6.76 3.86
C GLY A 29 12.94 7.68 3.53
N PRO A 30 12.90 8.90 4.05
CA PRO A 30 11.83 9.85 3.77
C PRO A 30 11.75 10.21 2.29
N ALA A 31 10.53 10.40 1.79
CA ALA A 31 10.31 10.92 0.45
C ALA A 31 10.84 12.35 0.31
N ASP A 32 11.33 12.67 -0.88
CA ASP A 32 11.62 14.04 -1.31
C ASP A 32 10.35 14.91 -1.36
N PRO A 33 10.45 16.24 -1.50
CA PRO A 33 9.30 17.14 -1.58
C PRO A 33 8.28 16.81 -2.70
N ASP A 34 8.72 16.09 -3.72
CA ASP A 34 7.89 15.59 -4.82
C ASP A 34 7.20 14.24 -4.51
N GLY A 35 7.39 13.69 -3.31
CA GLY A 35 6.83 12.40 -2.90
C GLY A 35 7.59 11.17 -3.43
N ILE A 36 8.84 11.36 -3.88
CA ILE A 36 9.66 10.28 -4.45
C ILE A 36 10.61 9.71 -3.40
N TYR A 37 10.63 8.38 -3.28
CA TYR A 37 11.55 7.64 -2.42
C TYR A 37 12.76 7.17 -3.24
N ARG A 38 13.98 7.56 -2.87
CA ARG A 38 15.19 7.30 -3.70
C ARG A 38 16.23 6.36 -3.08
N GLY A 39 16.12 6.03 -1.79
CA GLY A 39 17.12 5.24 -1.09
C GLY A 39 18.42 6.02 -0.86
N GLU A 40 19.13 5.73 0.24
CA GLU A 40 20.46 6.31 0.46
C GLU A 40 21.44 5.73 -0.57
N GLY A 41 21.77 6.52 -1.61
CA GLY A 41 22.76 6.13 -2.62
C GLY A 41 22.64 6.77 -4.01
N ALA A 42 21.72 7.71 -4.22
CA ALA A 42 21.61 8.48 -5.47
C ALA A 42 22.66 9.60 -5.60
#